data_AF-A0A336N7W9-F1
#
_entry.id   AF-A0A336N7W9-F1
#
_cell.length_a   1.000
_cell.length_b   1.000
_cell.length_c   1.000
_cell.angle_alpha   90.00
_cell.angle_beta   90.00
_cell.angle_gamma   90.00
#
_symmetry.space_group_name_H-M   'P 1'
#
loop_
_entity.id
_entity.type
_entity.pdbx_description
1 polymer ?
#
loop_
_entity_poly.entity_id
_entity_poly.type
_entity_poly.pdbx_seq_one_letter_code
_entity_poly.pdbx_strand_id
1 'polypeptide(L)'
;MLFRNAWPKNETIPEQYWIDRKAFELIRLERLSLRQFYLGDLSNKEKHLMFLPEEFPIGSVAICLLGAKTSHKPTALLLFTSRDTARFHNGQDTTFLKHIVDIVELHLGRWV
;
A
#
# COMPACT_ATOMS: atom_id res chain seq x y z
N MET A 1 2.82 -4.67 -1.87
CA MET A 1 4.12 -4.12 -2.33
C MET A 1 5.09 -4.05 -1.18
N LEU A 2 6.37 -4.32 -1.42
CA LEU A 2 7.47 -4.34 -0.45
C LEU A 2 8.34 -3.10 -0.60
N PHE A 3 8.77 -2.47 0.49
CA PHE A 3 9.73 -1.37 0.40
C PHE A 3 11.13 -1.90 0.10
N ARG A 4 11.76 -1.34 -0.94
CA ARG A 4 13.13 -1.72 -1.37
C ARG A 4 14.20 -1.56 -0.28
N ASN A 5 13.97 -0.66 0.69
CA ASN A 5 14.90 -0.43 1.78
C ASN A 5 14.59 -1.22 3.06
N ALA A 6 13.53 -2.03 3.06
CA ALA A 6 13.07 -2.80 4.22
C ALA A 6 13.22 -4.31 4.01
N TRP A 7 13.34 -4.77 2.77
CA TRP A 7 13.45 -6.18 2.42
C TRP A 7 14.61 -6.39 1.45
N PRO A 8 15.36 -7.50 1.56
CA PRO A 8 16.41 -7.84 0.61
C PRO A 8 15.78 -8.07 -0.76
N LYS A 9 16.40 -7.54 -1.82
CA LYS A 9 15.90 -7.74 -3.18
C LYS A 9 15.96 -9.24 -3.51
N ASN A 10 14.83 -9.79 -3.95
CA ASN A 10 14.70 -11.18 -4.34
C ASN A 10 14.35 -11.27 -5.82
N GLU A 11 15.09 -12.06 -6.59
CA GLU A 11 14.86 -12.26 -8.03
C GLU A 11 13.55 -13.00 -8.32
N THR A 12 12.96 -13.71 -7.34
CA THR A 12 11.68 -14.40 -7.50
C THR A 12 10.47 -13.46 -7.40
N ILE A 13 10.63 -12.24 -6.86
CA ILE A 13 9.54 -11.27 -6.71
C ILE A 13 9.63 -10.23 -7.83
N PRO A 14 8.66 -10.17 -8.76
CA PRO A 14 8.65 -9.19 -9.85
C PRO A 14 8.77 -7.73 -9.40
N GLU A 15 9.42 -6.89 -10.22
CA GLU A 15 9.71 -5.47 -9.93
C GLU A 15 8.45 -4.65 -9.57
N GLN A 16 7.28 -4.98 -10.13
CA GLN A 16 6.00 -4.31 -9.84
C GLN A 16 5.54 -4.43 -8.40
N TYR A 17 6.05 -5.41 -7.64
CA TYR A 17 5.72 -5.55 -6.22
C TYR A 17 6.68 -4.79 -5.31
N TRP A 18 7.68 -4.10 -5.85
CA TRP A 18 8.64 -3.32 -5.10
C TRP A 18 8.36 -1.82 -5.23
N ILE A 19 8.37 -1.12 -4.11
CA ILE A 19 8.14 0.34 -4.07
C ILE A 19 9.34 1.07 -3.48
N ASP A 20 9.70 2.19 -4.11
CA ASP A 20 10.69 3.10 -3.55
C ASP A 20 10.09 3.85 -2.35
N ARG A 21 10.85 3.93 -1.26
CA ARG A 21 10.37 4.61 -0.05
C ARG A 21 10.17 6.11 -0.29
N LYS A 22 11.15 6.78 -0.90
CA LYS A 22 11.10 8.24 -1.06
C LYS A 22 9.91 8.64 -1.94
N ALA A 23 9.64 7.87 -2.99
CA ALA A 23 8.47 8.06 -3.84
C ALA A 23 7.15 7.95 -3.04
N PHE A 24 7.04 6.93 -2.18
CA PHE A 24 5.82 6.72 -1.40
C PHE A 24 5.63 7.71 -0.25
N GLU A 25 6.70 8.24 0.36
CA GLU A 25 6.57 9.16 1.51
C GLU A 25 5.72 10.40 1.18
N LEU A 26 5.75 10.89 -0.06
CA LEU A 26 4.90 11.99 -0.51
C LEU A 26 3.40 11.61 -0.42
N ILE A 27 3.05 10.44 -0.95
CA ILE A 27 1.68 9.89 -0.88
C ILE A 27 1.28 9.66 0.58
N ARG A 28 2.21 9.15 1.41
CA ARG A 28 1.95 8.91 2.83
C ARG A 28 1.59 10.21 3.55
N LEU A 29 2.34 11.29 3.33
CA LEU A 29 2.09 12.56 3.98
C LEU A 29 0.74 13.16 3.55
N GLU A 30 0.45 13.16 2.26
CA GLU A 30 -0.76 13.78 1.69
C GLU A 30 -2.04 12.98 1.96
N ARG A 31 -1.98 11.64 1.87
CA ARG A 31 -3.18 10.78 1.91
C ARG A 31 -3.40 10.09 3.25
N LEU A 32 -2.33 9.61 3.86
CA LEU A 32 -2.42 8.83 5.11
C LEU A 32 -2.18 9.70 6.34
N SER A 33 -1.28 10.68 6.27
CA SER A 33 -0.73 11.40 7.42
C SER A 33 -0.22 10.40 8.49
N LEU A 34 -0.94 10.25 9.60
CA LEU A 34 -0.64 9.30 10.69
C LEU A 34 -1.54 8.05 10.68
N ARG A 35 -2.46 7.94 9.72
CA ARG A 35 -3.41 6.83 9.62
C ARG A 35 -2.73 5.60 9.04
N GLN A 36 -3.15 4.42 9.51
CA GLN A 36 -2.71 3.14 8.95
C GLN A 36 -3.39 2.82 7.61
N PHE A 37 -4.59 3.36 7.39
CA PHE A 37 -5.43 3.08 6.23
C PHE A 37 -5.77 4.37 5.48
N TYR A 38 -5.77 4.28 4.15
CA TYR A 38 -6.35 5.28 3.27
C TYR A 38 -7.27 4.62 2.26
N LEU A 39 -8.50 5.13 2.16
CA LEU A 39 -9.52 4.68 1.22
C LEU A 39 -9.97 5.89 0.40
N GLY A 40 -9.83 5.81 -0.91
CA GLY A 40 -10.17 6.91 -1.80
C GLY A 40 -9.53 6.79 -3.16
N ASP A 41 -9.43 7.90 -3.87
CA ASP A 41 -8.80 8.00 -5.17
C ASP A 41 -7.31 8.34 -5.07
N LEU A 42 -6.60 8.25 -6.18
CA LEU A 42 -5.23 8.76 -6.30
C LEU A 42 -5.20 9.66 -7.52
N SER A 43 -4.39 10.71 -7.46
CA SER A 43 -4.08 11.49 -8.65
C SER A 43 -3.34 10.62 -9.67
N ASN A 44 -3.36 11.02 -10.94
CA ASN A 44 -2.63 10.29 -11.99
C ASN A 44 -1.13 10.20 -11.70
N LYS A 45 -0.56 11.24 -11.09
CA LYS A 45 0.85 11.24 -10.66
C LYS A 45 1.11 10.19 -9.58
N GLU A 46 0.23 10.10 -8.57
CA GLU A 46 0.37 9.10 -7.50
C GLU A 46 0.16 7.67 -8.04
N LYS A 47 -0.80 7.48 -8.96
CA LYS A 47 -1.00 6.19 -9.65
C LYS A 47 0.27 5.78 -10.40
N HIS A 48 0.85 6.67 -11.19
CA HIS A 48 2.09 6.40 -11.93
C HIS A 48 3.29 6.09 -11.02
N LEU A 49 3.35 6.72 -9.84
CA LEU A 49 4.40 6.45 -8.84
C LEU A 49 4.20 5.09 -8.14
N MET A 50 2.96 4.65 -7.92
CA MET A 50 2.65 3.40 -7.21
C MET A 50 2.57 2.19 -8.14
N PHE A 51 2.06 2.37 -9.35
CA PHE A 51 1.80 1.32 -10.32
C PHE A 51 2.69 1.61 -11.53
N LEU A 52 3.87 0.95 -11.57
CA LEU A 52 4.76 0.90 -12.74
C LEU A 52 3.96 0.58 -14.03
N PRO A 53 4.46 0.88 -15.23
CA PRO A 53 3.79 1.61 -16.34
C PRO A 53 2.47 1.03 -16.91
N GLU A 54 1.97 -0.08 -16.38
CA GLU A 54 0.61 -0.54 -16.60
C GLU A 54 -0.37 0.44 -15.92
N GLU A 55 -0.89 1.38 -16.70
CA GLU A 55 -2.03 2.20 -16.30
C GLU A 55 -3.27 1.32 -16.19
N PHE A 56 -3.41 0.63 -15.05
CA PHE A 56 -4.65 -0.04 -14.73
C PHE A 56 -5.76 1.02 -14.62
N PRO A 57 -6.99 0.75 -15.11
CA PRO A 57 -8.13 1.62 -14.88
C PRO A 57 -8.49 1.58 -13.39
N ILE A 58 -7.78 2.37 -12.57
CA ILE A 58 -7.96 2.45 -11.12
C ILE A 58 -8.88 3.63 -10.84
N GLY A 59 -10.09 3.33 -10.37
CA GLY A 59 -11.05 4.31 -9.88
C GLY A 59 -10.79 4.66 -8.41
N SER A 60 -10.66 3.65 -7.54
CA SER A 60 -10.38 3.83 -6.11
C SER A 60 -9.42 2.76 -5.57
N VAL A 61 -8.79 3.07 -4.44
CA VAL A 61 -7.81 2.22 -3.75
C VAL A 61 -8.08 2.14 -2.25
N ALA A 62 -7.69 1.02 -1.65
CA ALA A 62 -7.41 0.93 -0.22
C ALA A 62 -5.92 0.66 -0.02
N ILE A 63 -5.24 1.58 0.66
CA ILE A 63 -3.82 1.49 1.04
C ILE A 63 -3.74 1.16 2.52
N CYS A 64 -3.11 0.03 2.85
CA CYS A 64 -2.90 -0.40 4.23
C CYS A 64 -1.40 -0.49 4.52
N LEU A 65 -0.92 0.26 5.52
CA LEU A 65 0.46 0.19 5.97
C LEU A 65 0.71 -1.07 6.79
N LEU A 66 1.72 -1.85 6.41
CA LEU A 66 2.20 -3.04 7.13
C LEU A 66 3.48 -2.73 7.91
N GLY A 67 3.62 -3.28 9.10
CA GLY A 67 4.74 -3.06 10.03
C GLY A 67 4.61 -1.76 10.84
N ALA A 68 3.50 -1.03 10.71
CA ALA A 68 3.28 0.24 11.40
C ALA A 68 3.06 0.10 12.92
N LYS A 69 2.67 -1.09 13.39
CA LYS A 69 2.45 -1.37 14.82
C LYS A 69 3.74 -1.63 15.60
N THR A 70 4.74 -2.23 14.94
CA THR A 70 6.01 -2.65 15.57
C THR A 70 7.16 -1.68 15.30
N SER A 71 7.03 -0.84 14.26
CA SER A 71 8.00 0.18 13.89
C SER A 71 7.26 1.42 13.41
N HIS A 72 7.78 2.62 13.72
CA HIS A 72 7.27 3.88 13.16
C HIS A 72 7.44 3.96 11.62
N LYS A 73 8.12 3.00 10.99
CA LYS A 73 8.33 2.94 9.55
C LYS A 73 7.69 1.67 8.99
N PRO A 74 6.64 1.77 8.15
CA PRO A 74 6.01 0.60 7.55
C PRO A 74 6.99 -0.13 6.64
N THR A 75 7.05 -1.46 6.67
CA THR A 75 7.99 -2.26 5.85
C THR A 75 7.37 -2.73 4.55
N ALA A 76 6.04 -2.69 4.43
CA ALA A 76 5.32 -3.03 3.21
C ALA A 76 3.96 -2.32 3.14
N LEU A 77 3.30 -2.45 2.00
CA LEU A 77 1.94 -1.98 1.73
C LEU A 77 1.07 -3.16 1.29
N LEU A 78 -0.13 -3.26 1.84
CA LEU A 78 -1.21 -4.07 1.26
C LEU A 78 -2.14 -3.13 0.48
N LEU A 79 -2.38 -3.45 -0.79
CA LEU A 79 -3.14 -2.63 -1.73
C LEU A 79 -4.33 -3.41 -2.25
N PHE A 80 -5.50 -2.78 -2.20
CA PHE A 80 -6.69 -3.20 -2.95
C PHE A 80 -7.02 -2.12 -3.96
N THR A 81 -7.39 -2.51 -5.17
CA THR A 81 -7.75 -1.58 -6.24
C THR A 81 -9.12 -1.95 -6.81
N SER A 82 -9.84 -0.95 -7.30
CA SER A 82 -11.13 -1.11 -7.97
C SER A 82 -11.17 -0.18 -9.18
N ARG A 83 -11.87 -0.59 -10.24
CA ARG A 83 -12.18 0.29 -11.38
C ARG A 83 -13.25 1.33 -11.03
N ASP A 84 -14.11 0.99 -10.08
CA ASP A 84 -15.15 1.88 -9.56
C ASP A 84 -14.54 2.91 -8.59
N THR A 85 -14.83 4.19 -8.81
CA THR A 85 -14.39 5.32 -7.99
C THR A 85 -15.08 5.38 -6.63
N ALA A 86 -16.24 4.74 -6.47
CA ALA A 86 -17.02 4.74 -5.23
C ALA A 86 -16.74 3.53 -4.32
N ARG A 87 -15.94 2.55 -4.77
CA ARG A 87 -15.77 1.28 -4.06
C ARG A 87 -15.00 1.42 -2.74
N PHE A 88 -13.95 2.23 -2.74
CA PHE A 88 -13.19 2.61 -1.55
C PHE A 88 -13.33 4.11 -1.34
N HIS A 89 -13.89 4.51 -0.21
CA HIS A 89 -14.12 5.93 0.08
C HIS A 89 -13.78 6.28 1.53
N ASN A 90 -13.54 7.56 1.77
CA ASN A 90 -13.28 8.08 3.11
C ASN A 90 -14.52 7.86 4.00
N GLY A 91 -14.29 7.51 5.27
CA GLY A 91 -15.35 7.19 6.24
C GLY A 91 -15.90 5.77 6.16
N GLN A 92 -15.49 4.96 5.18
CA GLN A 92 -15.85 3.54 5.12
C GLN A 92 -15.19 2.75 6.28
N ASP A 93 -15.89 1.74 6.79
CA ASP A 93 -15.37 0.88 7.86
C ASP A 93 -14.12 0.10 7.39
N THR A 94 -13.10 0.11 8.23
CA THR A 94 -11.79 -0.52 7.98
C THR A 94 -11.55 -1.75 8.85
N THR A 95 -12.53 -2.18 9.65
CA THR A 95 -12.42 -3.34 10.55
C THR A 95 -11.99 -4.60 9.81
N PHE A 96 -12.59 -4.88 8.66
CA PHE A 96 -12.18 -6.01 7.83
C PHE A 96 -10.73 -5.89 7.33
N LEU A 97 -10.35 -4.70 6.82
CA LEU A 97 -8.97 -4.46 6.35
C LEU A 97 -7.95 -4.65 7.48
N LYS A 98 -8.30 -4.22 8.70
CA LYS A 98 -7.47 -4.42 9.89
C LYS A 98 -7.24 -5.91 10.17
N HIS A 99 -8.28 -6.74 10.11
CA HIS A 99 -8.12 -8.18 10.29
C HIS A 99 -7.20 -8.81 9.22
N ILE A 100 -7.32 -8.38 7.96
CA ILE A 100 -6.43 -8.87 6.90
C ILE A 100 -4.99 -8.42 7.13
N VAL A 101 -4.77 -7.15 7.51
CA VAL A 101 -3.43 -6.65 7.86
C VAL A 101 -2.81 -7.48 8.97
N ASP A 102 -3.56 -7.77 10.04
CA ASP A 102 -3.05 -8.55 11.17
C ASP A 102 -2.59 -9.94 10.75
N ILE A 103 -3.34 -10.61 9.87
CA ILE A 103 -2.97 -11.92 9.32
C ILE A 103 -1.73 -11.80 8.43
N VAL A 104 -1.68 -10.82 7.53
CA VAL A 104 -0.54 -10.65 6.62
C VAL A 104 0.74 -10.32 7.39
N GLU A 105 0.68 -9.45 8.40
CA GLU A 105 1.84 -9.08 9.23
C GLU A 105 2.42 -10.29 9.97
N LEU A 106 1.58 -11.22 10.45
CA LEU A 106 2.02 -12.45 11.11
C LEU A 106 2.84 -13.37 10.19
N HIS A 107 2.58 -13.34 8.89
CA HIS A 107 3.19 -14.26 7.93
C HIS A 107 4.30 -13.63 7.11
N LEU A 108 4.22 -12.33 6.78
CA LEU A 108 5.06 -11.69 5.77
C LEU A 108 6.56 -11.92 6.01
N GLY A 109 7.04 -11.76 7.25
CA GLY A 109 8.46 -11.93 7.58
C GLY A 109 8.99 -13.36 7.49
N ARG A 110 8.13 -14.36 7.28
CA ARG A 110 8.53 -15.76 7.10
C ARG A 110 8.71 -16.15 5.63
N TRP A 111 8.16 -15.36 4.70
CA TRP A 111 8.06 -15.69 3.28
C TRP A 111 8.87 -14.77 2.36
N VAL A 112 9.40 -13.67 2.88
CA VAL A 112 10.23 -12.68 2.16
C VAL A 112 11.61 -12.67 2.80
#